data_AF-A0A845RC27-F1
#
_entry.id   AF-A0A845RC27-F1
#
_cell.length_a   1.000
_cell.length_b   1.000
_cell.length_c   1.000
_cell.angle_alpha   90.00
_cell.angle_beta   90.00
_cell.angle_gamma   90.00
#
_symmetry.space_group_name_H-M   'P 1'
#
loop_
_entity.id
_entity.type
_entity.pdbx_description
1 polymer ?
#
loop_
_entity_poly.entity_id
_entity_poly.type
_entity_poly.pdbx_seq_one_letter_code
_entity_poly.pdbx_strand_id
1 'polypeptide(L)' 'MGKRLRKYNQIISCDRTPHGCWKIYVRTPNDQIHHRLYMGYSKAEALRKARREDFDKGTFFNQPSR' A
#
# COMPACT_ATOMS: atom_id res chain seq x y z
N MET A 1 -15.56 -20.01 11.03
CA MET A 1 -14.08 -20.03 10.98
C MET A 1 -13.58 -18.59 10.93
N GLY A 2 -13.05 -18.06 12.04
CA GLY A 2 -12.56 -16.67 12.07
C GLY A 2 -11.32 -16.53 11.18
N LYS A 3 -11.41 -15.70 10.13
CA LYS A 3 -10.22 -15.30 9.36
C LYS A 3 -9.23 -14.67 10.36
N ARG A 4 -8.08 -15.30 10.60
CA ARG A 4 -7.01 -14.66 11.38
C ARG A 4 -6.65 -13.36 10.65
N LEU A 5 -6.96 -12.20 11.26
CA LEU A 5 -6.54 -10.92 10.71
C LEU A 5 -5.02 -10.95 10.57
N ARG A 6 -4.54 -10.66 9.36
CA ARG A 6 -3.11 -10.54 9.11
C ARG A 6 -2.57 -9.39 9.95
N LYS A 7 -1.38 -9.54 10.54
CA LYS A 7 -0.74 -8.46 11.30
C LYS A 7 -0.15 -7.36 10.40
N TYR A 8 0.10 -7.69 9.13
CA TYR A 8 0.73 -6.82 8.14
C TYR A 8 -0.03 -6.86 6.82
N ASN A 9 0.15 -5.81 6.02
CA ASN A 9 -0.39 -5.78 4.67
C ASN A 9 0.33 -6.81 3.80
N GLN A 10 -0.44 -7.55 3.00
CA GLN A 10 0.12 -8.43 1.99
C GLN A 10 0.48 -7.60 0.75
N ILE A 11 1.73 -7.65 0.30
CA ILE A 11 2.10 -7.06 -1.00
C ILE A 11 1.52 -7.93 -2.12
N ILE A 12 0.78 -7.32 -3.02
CA ILE A 12 0.19 -7.96 -4.20
C ILE A 12 1.12 -7.77 -5.40
N SER A 13 1.53 -6.52 -5.66
CA SER A 13 2.45 -6.20 -6.74
C SER A 13 3.36 -5.04 -6.36
N CYS A 14 4.49 -4.94 -7.07
CA CYS A 14 5.49 -3.90 -6.90
C CYS A 14 6.09 -3.58 -8.27
N ASP A 15 5.62 -2.48 -8.84
CA ASP A 15 5.95 -2.05 -10.19
C ASP A 15 6.75 -0.76 -10.15
N ARG A 16 7.78 -0.66 -11.00
CA ARG A 16 8.55 0.59 -11.14
C ARG A 16 7.86 1.46 -12.19
N THR A 17 7.54 2.69 -11.82
CA THR A 17 6.96 3.66 -12.77
C THR A 17 8.04 4.23 -13.69
N PRO A 18 7.68 4.76 -14.87
CA PRO A 18 8.63 5.42 -15.78
C PRO A 18 9.40 6.58 -15.13
N HIS A 19 8.79 7.22 -14.12
CA HIS A 19 9.41 8.30 -13.33
C HIS A 19 10.31 7.79 -12.20
N GLY A 20 10.67 6.50 -12.20
CA GLY A 20 11.57 5.91 -11.20
C GLY A 20 10.95 5.68 -9.82
N CYS A 21 9.63 5.85 -9.66
CA CYS A 21 8.93 5.63 -8.40
C CYS A 21 8.49 4.17 -8.28
N TRP A 22 8.21 3.71 -7.05
CA TRP A 22 7.66 2.37 -6.82
C TRP A 22 6.16 2.44 -6.58
N LYS A 23 5.37 1.86 -7.47
CA LYS A 23 3.93 1.65 -7.29
C LYS A 23 3.73 0.29 -6.63
N ILE A 24 3.21 0.29 -5.41
CA ILE A 24 3.01 -0.94 -4.64
C ILE A 24 1.53 -1.11 -4.35
N TYR A 25 1.00 -2.27 -4.70
CA TYR A 25 -0.35 -2.69 -4.37
C TYR A 25 -0.31 -3.59 -3.15
N VAL A 26 -1.21 -3.36 -2.20
CA VAL A 26 -1.28 -4.13 -0.97
C VAL A 26 -2.72 -4.54 -0.66
N ARG A 27 -2.87 -5.70 -0.03
CA ARG A 27 -4.11 -6.13 0.62
C ARG A 27 -3.97 -5.94 2.12
N THR A 28 -4.84 -5.13 2.71
CA THR A 28 -4.89 -4.90 4.16
C THR A 28 -5.43 -6.14 4.87
N PRO A 29 -5.27 -6.24 6.20
CA PRO A 29 -5.86 -7.30 7.02
C PRO A 29 -7.39 -7.38 6.91
N ASN A 30 -8.04 -6.26 6.57
CA ASN A 30 -9.47 -6.14 6.35
C ASN A 30 -9.89 -6.54 4.93
N ASP A 31 -9.03 -7.25 4.19
CA ASP A 31 -9.21 -7.67 2.80
C ASP A 31 -9.40 -6.52 1.79
N GLN A 32 -9.13 -5.26 2.17
CA GLN A 32 -9.18 -4.12 1.26
C GLN A 32 -7.90 -4.02 0.43
N ILE A 33 -8.04 -3.63 -0.84
CA ILE A 33 -6.90 -3.43 -1.74
C ILE A 33 -6.60 -1.95 -1.84
N HIS A 34 -5.36 -1.59 -1.54
CA HIS A 34 -4.84 -0.23 -1.62
C HIS A 34 -3.62 -0.20 -2.53
N HIS A 35 -3.28 0.97 -3.04
CA HIS A 35 -2.02 1.17 -3.74
C HIS A 35 -1.38 2.50 -3.33
N ARG A 36 -0.05 2.55 -3.34
CA ARG A 36 0.69 3.76 -3.05
C ARG A 36 1.93 3.90 -3.90
N LEU A 37 2.26 5.14 -4.22
CA LEU A 37 3.50 5.53 -4.89
C LEU A 37 4.54 5.91 -3.84
N TYR A 38 5.69 5.26 -3.89
CA TYR A 38 6.87 5.57 -3.09
C TYR A 38 7.91 6.22 -3.99
N MET A 39 8.09 7.53 -3.81
CA MET A 39 9.09 8.33 -4.53
C MET A 39 10.34 8.51 -3.67
N GLY A 40 11.53 8.40 -4.25
CA GLY A 40 12.80 8.59 -3.53
C GLY A 40 13.20 7.45 -2.57
N TYR A 41 12.51 6.30 -2.62
CA TYR A 41 12.85 5.12 -1.83
C TYR A 41 13.47 4.02 -2.69
N SER A 42 14.39 3.24 -2.10
CA SER A 42 14.77 1.96 -2.70
C SER A 42 13.60 0.98 -2.70
N LYS A 43 13.67 -0.05 -3.55
CA LYS A 43 12.64 -1.10 -3.61
C LYS A 43 12.40 -1.76 -2.25
N ALA A 44 13.47 -2.05 -1.53
CA ALA A 44 13.41 -2.71 -0.22
C ALA A 44 12.74 -1.82 0.84
N GLU A 45 13.06 -0.52 0.86
CA GLU A 45 12.44 0.44 1.77
C GLU A 45 10.96 0.65 1.45
N ALA A 46 10.62 0.78 0.17
CA ALA A 46 9.24 0.93 -0.28
C ALA A 46 8.38 -0.28 0.14
N LEU A 47 8.87 -1.50 -0.08
CA LEU A 47 8.20 -2.72 0.36
C LEU A 47 8.07 -2.81 1.89
N ARG A 48 9.12 -2.44 2.64
CA ARG A 48 9.09 -2.44 4.11
C ARG A 48 8.05 -1.46 4.65
N LYS A 49 7.96 -0.26 4.06
CA LYS A 49 6.95 0.75 4.39
C LYS A 49 5.55 0.23 4.06
N ALA A 50 5.32 -0.23 2.84
CA ALA A 50 4.02 -0.74 2.39
C ALA A 50 3.46 -1.88 3.27
N ARG A 51 4.31 -2.74 3.84
CA ARG A 51 3.87 -3.81 4.76
C ARG A 51 3.36 -3.31 6.12
N ARG A 52 3.88 -2.17 6.60
CA ARG A 52 3.63 -1.63 7.94
C ARG A 52 2.75 -0.39 7.95
N GLU A 53 2.56 0.21 6.79
CA GLU A 53 1.79 1.43 6.64
C GLU A 53 0.31 1.16 6.92
N ASP A 54 -0.28 2.06 7.68
CA ASP A 54 -1.69 2.00 8.02
C ASP A 54 -2.48 2.69 6.91
N PHE A 55 -2.97 1.91 5.95
CA PHE A 55 -3.77 2.42 4.82
C PHE A 55 -5.18 2.82 5.25
N ASP A 56 -5.66 2.30 6.38
CA ASP A 56 -7.00 2.59 6.90
C ASP A 56 -7.05 3.97 7.59
N LYS A 57 -5.93 4.47 8.12
CA LYS A 57 -5.81 5.85 8.65
C LYS A 57 -5.73 6.95 7.59
N GLY A 58 -5.55 6.57 6.33
CA GLY A 58 -5.30 7.47 5.21
C GLY A 58 -6.48 7.63 4.25
N THR A 59 -7.72 7.37 4.69
CA THR A 59 -8.93 7.70 3.91
C THR A 59 -9.07 9.21 3.70
N PHE A 60 -8.21 9.79 2.86
CA PHE A 60 -8.65 10.81 1.92
C PHE A 60 -9.44 10.06 0.85
N PHE A 61 -10.67 9.67 1.21
CA PHE A 61 -11.71 9.43 0.21
C PHE A 61 -11.65 10.62 -0.73
N ASN A 62 -11.51 10.36 -2.04
CA ASN A 62 -11.81 11.26 -3.14
C ASN A 62 -12.61 12.48 -2.64
N GLN A 63 -11.94 13.59 -2.33
CA GLN A 63 -12.64 14.86 -2.42
C GLN A 63 -12.93 15.01 -3.91
N PRO A 64 -14.19 15.04 -4.36
CA PRO A 64 -14.44 15.65 -5.65
C PRO A 64 -13.87 17.07 -5.53
N SER A 65 -12.96 17.39 -6.43
CA SER A 65 -12.45 18.76 -6.60
C SER A 65 -13.64 19.72 -6.57
N ARG A 66 -13.67 20.61 -5.59
CA ARG A 66 -14.59 21.74 -5.56
C ARG A 66 -13.86 22.99 -6.01
#